data_AF-A0A8H7W2J9-F1
#
_entry.id   AF-A0A8H7W2J9-F1
#
_cell.length_a   1.000
_cell.length_b   1.000
_cell.length_c   1.000
_cell.angle_alpha   90.00
_cell.angle_beta   90.00
_cell.angle_gamma   90.00
#
_symmetry.space_group_name_H-M   'P 1'
#
loop_
_entity.id
_entity.type
_entity.pdbx_description
1 polymer ?
#
loop_
_entity_poly.entity_id
_entity_poly.type
_entity_poly.pdbx_seq_one_letter_code
_entity_poly.pdbx_strand_id
1 'polypeptide(L)'
;MINITDEQWISYLQDNSIVENTEDYIKKQQVLSLLNSTILNFQRKIISYHDYKRGEIQCILSPFGSYSLGGYICGADIDLVLLCPWIVKRNDFFKFLPELLKTQPTVRDVESIKKTSVPIIKCTIDSISVRTNILLKGNRLPENLDLLDDSLLNGLDQACISSMDGPRVDKFIKSQIKPAHIQIFKRSLQCIKYWAKERDIYNKPMGYLNGSSWTLLLLKTYMNENRKHENLSISHLLYAFFKTWIDWPWPTPVMFTNSIPGGNGTSISYSELTLFNNAVMPIVTPCYPVSNAANYVTKSTLKIMIKEFQRVTLYALQQLQQQALVMKFETCHAVKQIQAMVNPTIVIRHYRSEQERAALQNGVPPEVAKDMGLMGGLNPGTINIIYHFIGIQLNES
;
A
#
# COMPACT_ATOMS: atom_id res chain seq x y z
N MET A 1 0.34 -13.18 20.98
CA MET A 1 0.05 -11.99 20.13
C MET A 1 -0.39 -10.88 21.05
N ILE A 2 0.04 -9.64 20.82
CA ILE A 2 -0.44 -8.48 21.59
C ILE A 2 -1.97 -8.45 21.48
N ASN A 3 -2.67 -8.32 22.61
CA ASN A 3 -4.13 -8.33 22.68
C ASN A 3 -4.71 -6.95 22.33
N ILE A 4 -4.36 -6.41 21.16
CA ILE A 4 -5.02 -5.21 20.60
C ILE A 4 -6.21 -5.69 19.79
N THR A 5 -7.40 -5.22 20.15
CA THR A 5 -8.65 -5.55 19.43
C THR A 5 -8.74 -4.78 18.12
N ASP A 6 -9.62 -5.23 17.22
CA ASP A 6 -9.82 -4.55 15.95
C ASP A 6 -10.42 -3.14 16.15
N GLU A 7 -11.26 -2.95 17.16
CA GLU A 7 -11.80 -1.64 17.54
C GLU A 7 -10.68 -0.69 17.98
N GLN A 8 -9.72 -1.16 18.78
CA GLN A 8 -8.60 -0.32 19.22
C GLN A 8 -7.72 0.13 18.04
N TRP A 9 -7.50 -0.73 17.04
CA TRP A 9 -6.83 -0.33 15.79
C TRP A 9 -7.63 0.73 15.04
N ILE A 10 -8.95 0.55 14.95
CA ILE A 10 -9.84 1.49 14.25
C ILE A 10 -9.83 2.86 14.95
N SER A 11 -9.99 2.89 16.29
CA SER A 11 -9.93 4.12 17.08
C SER A 11 -8.59 4.81 16.92
N TYR A 12 -7.47 4.08 17.06
CA TYR A 12 -6.13 4.67 16.86
C TYR A 12 -5.99 5.35 15.50
N LEU A 13 -6.45 4.70 14.43
CA LEU A 13 -6.40 5.27 13.08
C LEU A 13 -7.26 6.54 12.94
N GLN A 14 -8.39 6.60 13.63
CA GLN A 14 -9.30 7.76 13.63
C GLN A 14 -8.74 8.91 14.47
N ASP A 15 -8.33 8.63 15.70
CA ASP A 15 -7.85 9.62 16.67
C ASP A 15 -6.58 10.33 16.18
N ASN A 16 -5.76 9.64 15.38
CA ASN A 16 -4.54 10.19 14.79
C ASN A 16 -4.77 10.78 13.37
N SER A 17 -6.02 10.95 12.93
CA SER A 17 -6.36 11.50 11.61
C SER A 17 -5.69 10.77 10.43
N ILE A 18 -5.40 9.47 10.60
CA ILE A 18 -4.80 8.62 9.56
C ILE A 18 -5.85 8.21 8.54
N VAL A 19 -7.10 8.07 9.00
CA VAL A 19 -8.25 7.73 8.16
C VAL A 19 -9.21 8.90 8.11
N GLU A 20 -9.85 9.06 6.96
CA GLU A 20 -10.82 10.13 6.72
C GLU A 20 -12.01 10.06 7.68
N ASN A 21 -12.45 11.24 8.12
CA ASN A 21 -13.65 11.38 8.92
C ASN A 21 -14.91 11.45 8.02
N THR A 22 -16.08 11.62 8.62
CA THR A 22 -17.35 11.71 7.89
C THR A 22 -17.40 12.90 6.94
N GLU A 23 -16.80 14.03 7.30
CA GLU A 23 -16.78 15.24 6.47
C GLU A 23 -15.92 15.03 5.21
N ASP A 24 -14.74 14.45 5.37
CA ASP A 24 -13.84 14.10 4.27
C ASP A 24 -14.51 13.13 3.29
N TYR A 25 -15.22 12.13 3.83
CA TYR A 25 -16.00 11.19 3.02
C TYR A 25 -17.08 11.92 2.19
N ILE A 26 -17.84 12.84 2.81
CA ILE A 26 -18.86 13.63 2.11
C ILE A 26 -18.24 14.48 1.00
N LYS A 27 -17.09 15.15 1.27
CA LYS A 27 -16.35 15.91 0.27
C LYS A 27 -15.95 15.04 -0.92
N LYS A 28 -15.45 13.82 -0.68
CA LYS A 28 -15.13 12.89 -1.78
C LYS A 28 -16.34 12.47 -2.59
N GLN A 29 -17.50 12.27 -1.97
CA GLN A 29 -18.74 11.99 -2.72
C GLN A 29 -19.17 13.18 -3.58
N GLN A 30 -19.02 14.42 -3.09
CA GLN A 30 -19.29 15.62 -3.86
C GLN A 30 -18.33 15.77 -5.05
N VAL A 31 -17.04 15.50 -4.85
CA VAL A 31 -16.03 15.47 -5.93
C VAL A 31 -16.42 14.44 -7.01
N LEU A 32 -16.81 13.23 -6.63
CA LEU A 32 -17.26 12.21 -7.59
C LEU A 32 -18.55 12.62 -8.32
N SER A 33 -19.49 13.27 -7.63
CA SER A 33 -20.72 13.78 -8.25
C SER A 33 -20.42 14.87 -9.30
N LEU A 34 -19.52 15.81 -8.97
CA LEU A 34 -19.04 16.83 -9.89
C LEU A 34 -18.35 16.22 -11.12
N LEU A 35 -17.49 15.23 -10.90
CA LEU A 35 -16.79 14.56 -11.99
C LEU A 35 -17.77 13.81 -12.89
N ASN A 36 -18.75 13.09 -12.33
CA ASN A 36 -19.77 12.40 -13.13
C ASN A 36 -20.59 13.39 -13.98
N SER A 37 -21.00 14.53 -13.41
CA SER A 37 -21.71 15.57 -14.18
C SER A 37 -20.82 16.19 -15.27
N THR A 38 -19.53 16.37 -15.00
CA THR A 38 -18.54 16.84 -15.98
C THR A 38 -18.35 15.84 -17.11
N ILE A 39 -18.34 14.53 -16.83
CA ILE A 39 -18.27 13.47 -17.86
C ILE A 39 -19.53 13.47 -18.74
N LEU A 40 -20.71 13.71 -18.20
CA LEU A 40 -21.93 13.87 -19.01
C LEU A 40 -21.82 15.06 -19.98
N ASN A 41 -21.24 16.18 -19.54
CA ASN A 41 -20.98 17.33 -20.39
C ASN A 41 -19.89 17.04 -21.45
N PHE A 42 -18.87 16.27 -21.09
CA PHE A 42 -17.85 15.78 -22.01
C PHE A 42 -18.45 14.93 -23.13
N GLN A 43 -19.33 13.98 -22.79
CA GLN A 43 -20.06 13.18 -23.78
C GLN A 43 -20.87 14.06 -24.74
N ARG A 44 -21.64 15.02 -24.21
CA ARG A 44 -22.41 15.98 -25.03
C ARG A 44 -21.52 16.79 -25.97
N LYS A 45 -20.36 17.22 -25.48
CA LYS A 45 -19.40 18.01 -26.27
C LYS A 45 -18.82 17.20 -27.43
N ILE A 46 -18.49 15.93 -27.21
CA ILE A 46 -18.00 15.03 -28.28
C ILE A 46 -19.09 14.77 -29.31
N ILE A 47 -20.30 14.44 -28.86
CA ILE A 47 -21.46 14.18 -29.74
C ILE A 47 -21.69 15.38 -30.66
N SER A 48 -21.70 16.60 -30.10
CA SER A 48 -21.89 17.83 -30.88
C SER A 48 -20.70 18.17 -31.79
N TYR A 49 -19.47 17.87 -31.39
CA TYR A 49 -18.28 18.24 -32.16
C TYR A 49 -18.07 17.37 -33.39
N HIS A 50 -18.37 16.08 -33.29
CA HIS A 50 -18.21 15.10 -34.37
C HIS A 50 -19.52 14.74 -35.09
N ASP A 51 -20.63 15.40 -34.72
CA ASP A 51 -21.98 15.14 -35.27
C ASP A 51 -22.44 13.68 -35.14
N TYR A 52 -22.20 13.07 -33.98
CA TYR A 52 -22.66 11.71 -33.66
C TYR A 52 -24.14 11.70 -33.24
N LYS A 53 -24.81 10.56 -33.35
CA LYS A 53 -26.21 10.46 -32.90
C LYS A 53 -26.28 10.42 -31.37
N ARG A 54 -27.37 10.99 -30.82
CA ARG A 54 -27.64 10.93 -29.37
C ARG A 54 -27.75 9.46 -28.93
N GLY A 55 -27.08 9.12 -27.82
CA GLY A 55 -27.06 7.76 -27.28
C GLY A 55 -25.97 6.84 -27.83
N GLU A 56 -25.16 7.30 -28.80
CA GLU A 56 -24.04 6.50 -29.33
C GLU A 56 -22.82 6.45 -28.40
N ILE A 57 -22.67 7.45 -27.51
CA ILE A 57 -21.54 7.54 -26.58
C ILE A 57 -22.04 7.40 -25.14
N GLN A 58 -21.63 6.31 -24.49
CA GLN A 58 -21.73 6.10 -23.05
C GLN A 58 -20.33 5.99 -22.46
N CYS A 59 -19.96 6.92 -21.58
CA CYS A 59 -18.71 6.83 -20.83
C CYS A 59 -19.01 6.46 -19.37
N ILE A 60 -18.13 5.70 -18.75
CA ILE A 60 -18.25 5.30 -17.34
C ILE A 60 -16.98 5.71 -16.62
N LEU A 61 -17.13 6.53 -15.57
CA LEU A 61 -16.03 6.89 -14.70
C LEU A 61 -15.98 5.91 -13.54
N SER A 62 -14.87 5.20 -13.37
CA SER A 62 -14.72 4.17 -12.34
C SER A 62 -13.48 4.42 -11.49
N PRO A 63 -13.58 4.38 -10.15
CA PRO A 63 -12.41 4.43 -9.29
C PRO A 63 -11.62 3.12 -9.34
N PHE A 64 -10.31 3.21 -9.16
CA PHE A 64 -9.43 2.06 -8.91
C PHE A 64 -8.39 2.40 -7.84
N GLY A 65 -7.54 1.43 -7.51
CA GLY A 65 -6.44 1.63 -6.57
C GLY A 65 -6.92 1.86 -5.14
N SER A 66 -6.14 2.60 -4.36
CA SER A 66 -6.37 2.63 -2.91
C SER A 66 -7.70 3.24 -2.50
N TYR A 67 -8.23 4.20 -3.28
CA TYR A 67 -9.57 4.75 -3.09
C TYR A 67 -10.65 3.67 -3.26
N SER A 68 -10.59 2.95 -4.37
CA SER A 68 -11.51 1.86 -4.73
C SER A 68 -11.52 0.70 -3.74
N LEU A 69 -10.37 0.40 -3.12
CA LEU A 69 -10.22 -0.61 -2.07
C LEU A 69 -10.63 -0.11 -0.68
N GLY A 70 -10.84 1.20 -0.52
CA GLY A 70 -11.02 1.85 0.78
C GLY A 70 -9.76 1.90 1.65
N GLY A 71 -8.63 1.34 1.19
CA GLY A 71 -7.34 1.30 1.90
C GLY A 71 -6.47 2.54 1.69
N TYR A 72 -7.09 3.70 1.46
CA TYR A 72 -6.40 4.98 1.40
C TYR A 72 -6.27 5.59 2.80
N ILE A 73 -5.27 6.43 2.99
CA ILE A 73 -5.09 7.23 4.21
C ILE A 73 -5.42 8.70 3.90
N CYS A 74 -5.57 9.54 4.91
CA CYS A 74 -5.89 10.95 4.73
C CYS A 74 -4.91 11.64 3.75
N GLY A 75 -5.44 12.54 2.91
CA GLY A 75 -4.68 13.24 1.86
C GLY A 75 -4.31 12.38 0.64
N ALA A 76 -4.80 11.14 0.55
CA ALA A 76 -4.59 10.31 -0.64
C ALA A 76 -5.41 10.79 -1.84
N ASP A 77 -4.81 10.60 -3.01
CA ASP A 77 -5.40 10.84 -4.31
C ASP A 77 -6.56 9.89 -4.63
N ILE A 78 -7.43 10.35 -5.53
CA ILE A 78 -8.45 9.53 -6.17
C ILE A 78 -7.98 9.19 -7.58
N ASP A 79 -7.67 7.91 -7.82
CA ASP A 79 -7.35 7.38 -9.13
C ASP A 79 -8.63 6.89 -9.83
N LEU A 80 -8.88 7.41 -11.03
CA LEU A 80 -10.08 7.16 -11.82
C LEU A 80 -9.70 6.73 -13.23
N VAL A 81 -10.49 5.81 -13.79
CA VAL A 81 -10.44 5.46 -15.21
C VAL A 81 -11.75 5.87 -15.87
N LEU A 82 -11.64 6.59 -16.98
CA LEU A 82 -12.77 6.88 -17.85
C LEU A 82 -12.83 5.82 -18.94
N LEU A 83 -13.81 4.93 -18.84
CA LEU A 83 -14.14 3.94 -19.86
C LEU A 83 -14.95 4.63 -20.95
N CYS A 84 -14.55 4.49 -22.21
CA CYS A 84 -15.23 5.07 -23.36
C CYS A 84 -15.30 4.06 -24.53
N PRO A 85 -16.32 4.16 -25.41
CA PRO A 85 -16.30 3.45 -26.69
C PRO A 85 -15.19 3.99 -27.61
N TRP A 86 -14.72 3.16 -28.55
CA TRP A 86 -13.63 3.47 -29.51
C TRP A 86 -13.90 4.67 -30.44
N ILE A 87 -15.15 5.11 -30.53
CA ILE A 87 -15.56 6.29 -31.30
C ILE A 87 -15.03 7.56 -30.62
N VAL A 88 -14.89 7.57 -29.30
CA VAL A 88 -14.18 8.60 -28.54
C VAL A 88 -12.68 8.43 -28.77
N LYS A 89 -11.98 9.50 -29.14
CA LYS A 89 -10.52 9.46 -29.32
C LYS A 89 -9.80 10.03 -28.10
N ARG A 90 -8.58 9.56 -27.86
CA ARG A 90 -7.69 10.09 -26.80
C ARG A 90 -7.45 11.60 -26.96
N ASN A 91 -7.43 12.09 -28.19
CA ASN A 91 -7.33 13.53 -28.46
C ASN A 91 -8.56 14.29 -27.97
N ASP A 92 -9.77 13.72 -28.08
CA ASP A 92 -10.99 14.34 -27.54
C ASP A 92 -10.92 14.45 -26.03
N PHE A 93 -10.46 13.38 -25.35
CA PHE A 93 -10.23 13.37 -23.90
C PHE A 93 -9.33 14.52 -23.47
N PHE A 94 -8.16 14.66 -24.10
CA PHE A 94 -7.22 15.74 -23.78
C PHE A 94 -7.58 17.12 -24.32
N LYS A 95 -8.58 17.21 -25.20
CA LYS A 95 -9.06 18.48 -25.76
C LYS A 95 -10.21 19.05 -24.95
N PHE A 96 -11.20 18.22 -24.61
CA PHE A 96 -12.45 18.70 -24.03
C PHE A 96 -12.52 18.55 -22.51
N LEU A 97 -12.01 17.47 -21.92
CA LEU A 97 -12.14 17.24 -20.49
C LEU A 97 -11.38 18.30 -19.65
N PRO A 98 -10.13 18.69 -19.97
CA PRO A 98 -9.44 19.74 -19.23
C PRO A 98 -10.19 21.08 -19.26
N GLU A 99 -10.75 21.44 -20.41
CA GLU A 99 -11.50 22.70 -20.57
C GLU A 99 -12.79 22.68 -19.75
N LEU A 100 -13.54 21.58 -19.76
CA LEU A 100 -14.74 21.41 -18.94
C LEU A 100 -14.46 21.37 -17.43
N LEU A 101 -13.30 20.84 -17.04
CA LEU A 101 -12.85 20.85 -15.65
C LEU A 101 -12.53 22.28 -15.19
N LYS A 102 -11.84 23.07 -16.03
CA LYS A 102 -11.50 24.47 -15.72
C LYS A 102 -12.72 25.39 -15.59
N THR A 103 -13.88 25.03 -16.14
CA THR A 103 -15.11 25.81 -15.95
C THR A 103 -15.75 25.61 -14.57
N GLN A 104 -15.32 24.60 -13.81
CA GLN A 104 -15.89 24.31 -12.49
C GLN A 104 -15.23 25.18 -11.41
N PRO A 105 -15.97 25.92 -10.58
CA PRO A 105 -15.40 26.87 -9.60
C PRO A 105 -14.43 26.25 -8.57
N THR A 106 -14.67 24.98 -8.21
CA THR A 106 -13.92 24.25 -7.18
C THR A 106 -12.69 23.53 -7.72
N VAL A 107 -12.48 23.55 -9.04
CA VAL A 107 -11.38 22.83 -9.69
C VAL A 107 -10.18 23.76 -9.89
N ARG A 108 -9.00 23.27 -9.51
CA ARG A 108 -7.69 23.93 -9.62
C ARG A 108 -6.67 23.00 -10.26
N ASP A 109 -5.53 23.56 -10.65
CA ASP A 109 -4.33 22.82 -11.07
C ASP A 109 -4.55 21.76 -12.17
N VAL A 110 -5.38 22.08 -13.16
CA VAL A 110 -5.70 21.15 -14.25
C VAL A 110 -4.48 20.98 -15.17
N GLU A 111 -3.89 19.79 -15.16
CA GLU A 111 -2.69 19.43 -15.92
C GLU A 111 -2.95 18.21 -16.81
N SER A 112 -2.53 18.26 -18.07
CA SER A 112 -2.60 17.13 -19.01
C SER A 112 -1.21 16.56 -19.30
N ILE A 113 -0.93 15.36 -18.79
CA ILE A 113 0.35 14.67 -18.96
C ILE A 113 0.19 13.61 -20.05
N LYS A 114 0.54 13.97 -21.29
CA LYS A 114 0.26 13.15 -22.48
C LYS A 114 1.39 12.17 -22.85
N LYS A 115 2.65 12.55 -22.57
CA LYS A 115 3.86 11.82 -23.02
C LYS A 115 4.40 10.90 -21.92
N THR A 116 3.62 9.89 -21.56
CA THR A 116 3.95 8.88 -20.54
C THR A 116 3.29 7.55 -20.91
N SER A 117 3.68 6.44 -20.27
CA SER A 117 3.08 5.12 -20.50
C SER A 117 1.58 5.10 -20.21
N VAL A 118 1.13 5.85 -19.20
CA VAL A 118 -0.28 6.02 -18.84
C VAL A 118 -0.65 7.49 -18.92
N PRO A 119 -1.15 7.98 -20.08
CA PRO A 119 -1.56 9.36 -20.25
C PRO A 119 -2.68 9.74 -19.27
N ILE A 120 -2.49 10.82 -18.51
CA ILE A 120 -3.39 11.21 -17.42
C ILE A 120 -3.72 12.70 -17.47
N ILE A 121 -4.91 13.04 -16.98
CA ILE A 121 -5.27 14.39 -16.54
C ILE A 121 -5.23 14.40 -15.01
N LYS A 122 -4.58 15.40 -14.44
CA LYS A 122 -4.55 15.65 -13.00
C LYS A 122 -5.26 16.96 -12.71
N CYS A 123 -5.94 17.04 -11.58
CA CYS A 123 -6.47 18.28 -11.05
C CYS A 123 -6.66 18.18 -9.53
N THR A 124 -6.90 19.33 -8.91
CA THR A 124 -7.31 19.44 -7.51
C THR A 124 -8.78 19.87 -7.46
N ILE A 125 -9.63 19.15 -6.75
CA ILE A 125 -11.06 19.48 -6.58
C ILE A 125 -11.35 19.53 -5.08
N ASP A 126 -11.74 20.70 -4.55
CA ASP A 126 -11.98 20.89 -3.11
C ASP A 126 -10.81 20.37 -2.24
N SER A 127 -9.58 20.70 -2.64
CA SER A 127 -8.31 20.25 -2.00
C SER A 127 -8.00 18.75 -2.13
N ILE A 128 -8.77 17.99 -2.91
CA ILE A 128 -8.53 16.57 -3.18
C ILE A 128 -7.84 16.42 -4.54
N SER A 129 -6.67 15.77 -4.55
CA SER A 129 -5.96 15.42 -5.78
C SER A 129 -6.71 14.30 -6.52
N VAL A 130 -7.07 14.55 -7.78
CA VAL A 130 -7.75 13.59 -8.67
C VAL A 130 -6.86 13.30 -9.87
N ARG A 131 -6.78 12.02 -10.27
CA ARG A 131 -6.10 11.59 -11.47
C ARG A 131 -7.01 10.74 -12.31
N THR A 132 -7.15 11.10 -13.59
CA THR A 132 -8.01 10.37 -14.52
C THR A 132 -7.22 9.96 -15.76
N ASN A 133 -7.22 8.67 -16.09
CA ASN A 133 -6.80 8.16 -17.39
C ASN A 133 -8.02 7.77 -18.24
N ILE A 134 -7.79 7.48 -19.53
CA ILE A 134 -8.83 7.03 -20.45
C ILE A 134 -8.54 5.61 -20.96
N LEU A 135 -9.60 4.82 -21.04
CA LEU A 135 -9.64 3.52 -21.71
C LEU A 135 -10.68 3.55 -22.83
N LEU A 136 -10.25 3.21 -24.05
CA LEU A 136 -11.10 3.16 -25.23
C LEU A 136 -11.39 1.69 -25.57
N LYS A 137 -12.65 1.24 -25.59
CA LYS A 137 -12.99 -0.14 -25.96
C LYS A 137 -14.36 -0.27 -26.63
N GLY A 138 -14.37 -0.98 -27.77
CA GLY A 138 -15.58 -1.49 -28.43
C GLY A 138 -16.52 -0.40 -28.96
N ASN A 139 -17.61 -0.82 -29.61
CA ASN A 139 -18.67 0.07 -30.10
C ASN A 139 -19.52 0.64 -28.95
N ARG A 140 -19.81 -0.19 -27.95
CA ARG A 140 -20.53 0.16 -26.72
C ARG A 140 -19.86 -0.53 -25.55
N LEU A 141 -19.90 0.10 -24.38
CA LEU A 141 -19.45 -0.53 -23.14
C LEU A 141 -20.51 -1.55 -22.70
N PRO A 142 -20.14 -2.81 -22.42
CA PRO A 142 -21.09 -3.79 -21.89
C PRO A 142 -21.53 -3.38 -20.48
N GLU A 143 -22.80 -3.63 -20.14
CA GLU A 143 -23.36 -3.33 -18.80
C GLU A 143 -22.60 -4.07 -17.69
N ASN A 144 -22.17 -5.30 -17.96
CA ASN A 144 -21.39 -6.14 -17.04
C ASN A 144 -19.95 -6.30 -17.54
N LEU A 145 -19.20 -5.21 -17.59
CA LEU A 145 -17.79 -5.26 -17.99
C LEU A 145 -16.94 -6.02 -16.96
N ASP A 146 -16.50 -7.23 -17.30
CA ASP A 146 -15.50 -7.94 -16.51
C ASP A 146 -14.10 -7.48 -16.90
N LEU A 147 -13.53 -6.60 -16.08
CA LEU A 147 -12.18 -6.11 -16.27
C LEU A 147 -11.12 -7.21 -16.22
N LEU A 148 -11.40 -8.44 -15.75
CA LEU A 148 -10.43 -9.53 -15.77
C LEU A 148 -10.36 -10.28 -17.10
N ASP A 149 -11.31 -10.09 -18.01
CA ASP A 149 -11.27 -10.70 -19.34
C ASP A 149 -10.10 -10.12 -20.17
N ASP A 150 -9.16 -10.97 -20.58
CA ASP A 150 -8.02 -10.60 -21.42
C ASP A 150 -8.45 -10.15 -22.83
N SER A 151 -9.61 -10.60 -23.33
CA SER A 151 -10.13 -10.20 -24.64
C SER A 151 -10.35 -8.68 -24.74
N LEU A 152 -10.51 -8.01 -23.59
CA LEU A 152 -10.59 -6.56 -23.49
C LEU A 152 -9.31 -5.86 -23.96
N LEU A 153 -8.16 -6.55 -23.94
CA LEU A 153 -6.88 -5.99 -24.40
C LEU A 153 -6.72 -6.06 -25.93
N ASN A 154 -7.50 -6.88 -26.62
CA ASN A 154 -7.39 -7.05 -28.07
C ASN A 154 -7.68 -5.76 -28.82
N GLY A 155 -6.76 -5.38 -29.72
CA GLY A 155 -6.85 -4.18 -30.56
C GLY A 155 -6.57 -2.86 -29.83
N LEU A 156 -6.15 -2.90 -28.57
CA LEU A 156 -5.76 -1.69 -27.84
C LEU A 156 -4.32 -1.28 -28.14
N ASP A 157 -4.06 0.02 -28.16
CA ASP A 157 -2.69 0.52 -28.18
C ASP A 157 -2.01 0.38 -26.81
N GLN A 158 -0.69 0.54 -26.78
CA GLN A 158 0.11 0.35 -25.56
C GLN A 158 -0.29 1.27 -24.40
N ALA A 159 -0.79 2.48 -24.69
CA ALA A 159 -1.22 3.42 -23.66
C ALA A 159 -2.55 2.97 -23.03
N CYS A 160 -3.49 2.46 -23.82
CA CYS A 160 -4.72 1.87 -23.30
C CYS A 160 -4.47 0.57 -22.54
N ILE A 161 -3.53 -0.27 -23.00
CA ILE A 161 -3.09 -1.47 -22.26
C ILE A 161 -2.50 -1.06 -20.90
N SER A 162 -1.61 -0.08 -20.87
CA SER A 162 -1.02 0.41 -19.62
C SER A 162 -2.06 1.05 -18.68
N SER A 163 -3.06 1.76 -19.23
CA SER A 163 -4.19 2.31 -18.47
C SER A 163 -5.08 1.25 -17.83
N MET A 164 -5.09 0.01 -18.34
CA MET A 164 -5.87 -1.10 -17.79
C MET A 164 -5.21 -1.77 -16.59
N ASP A 165 -3.88 -1.68 -16.43
CA ASP A 165 -3.16 -2.41 -15.37
C ASP A 165 -3.75 -2.11 -13.97
N GLY A 166 -3.91 -0.83 -13.63
CA GLY A 166 -4.50 -0.41 -12.34
C GLY A 166 -5.91 -0.98 -12.10
N PRO A 167 -6.90 -0.70 -12.97
CA PRO A 167 -8.26 -1.24 -12.85
C PRO A 167 -8.34 -2.78 -12.84
N ARG A 168 -7.53 -3.49 -13.64
CA ARG A 168 -7.50 -4.97 -13.66
C ARG A 168 -6.99 -5.52 -12.32
N VAL A 169 -5.88 -4.97 -11.84
CA VAL A 169 -5.29 -5.37 -10.55
C VAL A 169 -6.24 -5.06 -9.39
N ASP A 170 -6.92 -3.91 -9.40
CA ASP A 170 -7.94 -3.56 -8.40
C ASP A 170 -9.08 -4.59 -8.36
N LYS A 171 -9.62 -4.95 -9.53
CA LYS A 171 -10.68 -5.95 -9.66
C LYS A 171 -10.21 -7.32 -9.16
N PHE A 172 -8.97 -7.72 -9.48
CA PHE A 172 -8.38 -8.96 -9.00
C PHE A 172 -8.26 -8.96 -7.47
N ILE A 173 -7.70 -7.90 -6.86
CA ILE A 173 -7.56 -7.80 -5.40
C ILE A 173 -8.92 -7.98 -4.72
N LYS A 174 -9.95 -7.29 -5.22
CA LYS A 174 -11.32 -7.39 -4.68
C LYS A 174 -11.90 -8.79 -4.79
N SER A 175 -11.61 -9.54 -5.85
CA SER A 175 -12.12 -10.90 -6.03
C SER A 175 -11.48 -11.92 -5.07
N GLN A 176 -10.30 -11.61 -4.53
CA GLN A 176 -9.62 -12.49 -3.57
C GLN A 176 -10.09 -12.31 -2.12
N ILE A 177 -10.65 -11.15 -1.77
CA ILE A 177 -11.00 -10.81 -0.38
C ILE A 177 -12.42 -11.27 -0.08
N LYS A 178 -12.59 -12.06 1.00
CA LYS A 178 -13.92 -12.51 1.45
C LYS A 178 -14.71 -11.30 1.97
N PRO A 179 -16.04 -11.22 1.76
CA PRO A 179 -16.85 -10.10 2.24
C PRO A 179 -16.66 -9.79 3.74
N ALA A 180 -16.60 -10.84 4.58
CA ALA A 180 -16.40 -10.70 6.01
C ALA A 180 -15.03 -10.09 6.40
N HIS A 181 -14.03 -10.13 5.52
CA HIS A 181 -12.67 -9.65 5.79
C HIS A 181 -12.35 -8.30 5.14
N ILE A 182 -13.30 -7.69 4.43
CA ILE A 182 -13.08 -6.40 3.75
C ILE A 182 -12.57 -5.33 4.72
N GLN A 183 -13.20 -5.22 5.90
CA GLN A 183 -12.81 -4.21 6.89
C GLN A 183 -11.42 -4.49 7.47
N ILE A 184 -11.11 -5.76 7.79
CA ILE A 184 -9.80 -6.17 8.30
C ILE A 184 -8.70 -5.85 7.29
N PHE A 185 -8.91 -6.19 6.02
CA PHE A 185 -7.98 -5.90 4.93
C PHE A 185 -7.77 -4.39 4.77
N LYS A 186 -8.86 -3.63 4.72
CA LYS A 186 -8.84 -2.17 4.60
C LYS A 186 -8.02 -1.51 5.72
N ARG A 187 -8.30 -1.86 6.99
CA ARG A 187 -7.60 -1.28 8.14
C ARG A 187 -6.14 -1.71 8.21
N SER A 188 -5.85 -2.97 7.91
CA SER A 188 -4.46 -3.45 7.83
C SER A 188 -3.66 -2.71 6.75
N LEU A 189 -4.27 -2.46 5.58
CA LEU A 189 -3.63 -1.69 4.50
C LEU A 189 -3.35 -0.24 4.92
N GLN A 190 -4.28 0.39 5.64
CA GLN A 190 -4.09 1.74 6.17
C GLN A 190 -2.95 1.79 7.19
N CYS A 191 -2.89 0.83 8.12
CA CYS A 191 -1.78 0.70 9.07
C CYS A 191 -0.43 0.55 8.35
N ILE A 192 -0.34 -0.34 7.34
CA ILE A 192 0.90 -0.58 6.58
C ILE A 192 1.31 0.67 5.81
N LYS A 193 0.38 1.35 5.13
CA LYS A 193 0.69 2.56 4.35
C LYS A 193 1.13 3.71 5.25
N TYR A 194 0.47 3.89 6.39
CA TYR A 194 0.86 4.88 7.39
C TYR A 194 2.26 4.57 7.93
N TRP A 195 2.48 3.34 8.41
CA TRP A 195 3.79 2.87 8.87
C TRP A 195 4.88 3.10 7.80
N ALA A 196 4.66 2.68 6.55
CA ALA A 196 5.66 2.84 5.50
C ALA A 196 6.02 4.30 5.21
N LYS A 197 5.06 5.24 5.37
CA LYS A 197 5.33 6.67 5.26
C LYS A 197 6.13 7.19 6.46
N GLU A 198 5.73 6.86 7.68
CA GLU A 198 6.43 7.25 8.92
C GLU A 198 7.86 6.68 9.01
N ARG A 199 8.17 5.66 8.22
CA ARG A 199 9.50 5.02 8.14
C ARG A 199 10.29 5.41 6.89
N ASP A 200 9.80 6.37 6.10
CA ASP A 200 10.45 6.86 4.87
C ASP A 200 10.75 5.75 3.83
N ILE A 201 9.91 4.72 3.78
CA ILE A 201 9.99 3.60 2.83
C ILE A 201 8.77 3.55 1.90
N TYR A 202 8.11 4.69 1.68
CA TYR A 202 6.98 4.86 0.76
C TYR A 202 7.35 5.82 -0.38
N ASN A 203 8.20 5.39 -1.33
CA ASN A 203 8.57 6.21 -2.48
C ASN A 203 9.19 5.36 -3.61
N LYS A 204 8.41 5.06 -4.66
CA LYS A 204 8.84 4.20 -5.77
C LYS A 204 10.06 4.73 -6.54
N PRO A 205 10.08 6.00 -7.01
CA PRO A 205 11.27 6.58 -7.63
C PRO A 205 12.56 6.49 -6.80
N MET A 206 12.46 6.50 -5.47
CA MET A 206 13.63 6.38 -4.56
C MET A 206 14.04 4.92 -4.29
N GLY A 207 13.44 3.95 -4.98
CA GLY A 207 13.73 2.53 -4.82
C GLY A 207 13.01 1.86 -3.66
N TYR A 208 11.96 2.47 -3.12
CA TYR A 208 11.05 1.85 -2.17
C TYR A 208 9.71 1.48 -2.83
N LEU A 209 8.72 1.10 -2.03
CA LEU A 209 7.43 0.64 -2.53
C LEU A 209 6.40 1.78 -2.59
N ASN A 210 5.48 1.72 -3.55
CA ASN A 210 4.30 2.58 -3.62
C ASN A 210 3.05 1.85 -3.08
N GLY A 211 1.91 2.54 -3.06
CA GLY A 211 0.64 2.02 -2.57
C GLY A 211 0.26 0.67 -3.17
N SER A 212 0.30 0.53 -4.50
CA SER A 212 -0.04 -0.73 -5.16
C SER A 212 0.88 -1.89 -4.75
N SER A 213 2.18 -1.63 -4.59
CA SER A 213 3.14 -2.65 -4.16
C SER A 213 2.85 -3.12 -2.73
N TRP A 214 2.59 -2.18 -1.81
CA TRP A 214 2.21 -2.50 -0.43
C TRP A 214 0.88 -3.28 -0.36
N THR A 215 -0.10 -2.91 -1.19
CA THR A 215 -1.37 -3.63 -1.32
C THR A 215 -1.17 -5.05 -1.81
N LEU A 216 -0.30 -5.28 -2.80
CA LEU A 216 0.00 -6.61 -3.32
C LEU A 216 0.70 -7.49 -2.27
N LEU A 217 1.66 -6.94 -1.51
CA LEU A 217 2.26 -7.66 -0.39
C LEU A 217 1.20 -8.04 0.66
N LEU A 218 0.31 -7.13 1.04
CA LEU A 218 -0.78 -7.45 1.97
C LEU A 218 -1.73 -8.50 1.41
N LEU A 219 -2.07 -8.43 0.11
CA LEU A 219 -2.90 -9.43 -0.55
C LEU A 219 -2.27 -10.82 -0.45
N LYS A 220 -0.97 -10.95 -0.73
CA LYS A 220 -0.30 -12.25 -0.65
C LYS A 220 -0.33 -12.81 0.77
N THR A 221 -0.06 -11.98 1.76
CA THR A 221 -0.18 -12.36 3.17
C THR A 221 -1.61 -12.84 3.47
N TYR A 222 -2.63 -12.04 3.12
CA TYR A 222 -4.02 -12.39 3.34
C TYR A 222 -4.42 -13.72 2.68
N MET A 223 -4.02 -13.97 1.43
CA MET A 223 -4.32 -15.22 0.72
C MET A 223 -3.72 -16.44 1.42
N ASN A 224 -2.55 -16.29 2.04
CA ASN A 224 -1.91 -17.35 2.80
C ASN A 224 -2.63 -17.60 4.14
N GLU A 225 -3.03 -16.55 4.85
CA GLU A 225 -3.60 -16.65 6.20
C GLU A 225 -5.10 -17.01 6.19
N ASN A 226 -5.89 -16.47 5.27
CA ASN A 226 -7.33 -16.75 5.15
C ASN A 226 -7.65 -18.23 4.79
N ARG A 227 -6.65 -19.00 4.34
CA ARG A 227 -6.78 -20.45 4.12
C ARG A 227 -6.53 -21.27 5.38
N LYS A 228 -5.87 -20.68 6.39
CA LYS A 228 -5.46 -21.35 7.65
C LYS A 228 -6.33 -20.95 8.83
N HIS A 229 -6.89 -19.74 8.79
CA HIS A 229 -7.62 -19.15 9.91
C HIS A 229 -9.00 -18.67 9.45
N GLU A 230 -10.05 -19.13 10.13
CA GLU A 230 -11.43 -18.70 9.87
C GLU A 230 -11.70 -17.30 10.42
N ASN A 231 -11.14 -16.98 11.60
CA ASN A 231 -11.31 -15.70 12.27
C ASN A 231 -10.01 -14.89 12.19
N LEU A 232 -9.84 -14.12 11.11
CA LEU A 232 -8.75 -13.17 10.98
C LEU A 232 -9.04 -11.91 11.81
N SER A 233 -8.00 -11.32 12.38
CA SER A 233 -8.03 -9.98 13.01
C SER A 233 -6.98 -9.08 12.38
N ILE A 234 -7.09 -7.76 12.59
CA ILE A 234 -6.10 -6.77 12.12
C ILE A 234 -4.73 -7.08 12.73
N SER A 235 -4.67 -7.33 14.04
CA SER A 235 -3.44 -7.69 14.75
C SER A 235 -2.76 -8.93 14.16
N HIS A 236 -3.54 -9.97 13.88
CA HIS A 236 -3.02 -11.21 13.30
C HIS A 236 -2.50 -10.97 11.87
N LEU A 237 -3.27 -10.30 11.02
CA LEU A 237 -2.89 -10.05 9.63
C LEU A 237 -1.65 -9.15 9.53
N LEU A 238 -1.52 -8.13 10.38
CA LEU A 238 -0.32 -7.28 10.46
C LEU A 238 0.90 -8.07 10.94
N TYR A 239 0.75 -8.89 11.97
CA TYR A 239 1.85 -9.75 12.44
C TYR A 239 2.32 -10.70 11.34
N ALA A 240 1.38 -11.40 10.69
CA ALA A 240 1.67 -12.30 9.59
C ALA A 240 2.32 -11.56 8.42
N PHE A 241 1.91 -10.33 8.13
CA PHE A 241 2.50 -9.48 7.10
C PHE A 241 3.99 -9.27 7.36
N PHE A 242 4.34 -8.70 8.52
CA PHE A 242 5.75 -8.43 8.83
C PHE A 242 6.58 -9.71 8.88
N LYS A 243 6.05 -10.79 9.49
CA LYS A 243 6.75 -12.06 9.58
C LYS A 243 7.01 -12.68 8.20
N THR A 244 5.99 -12.67 7.32
CA THR A 244 6.11 -13.18 5.95
C THR A 244 7.24 -12.49 5.19
N TRP A 245 7.34 -11.17 5.26
CA TRP A 245 8.28 -10.41 4.43
C TRP A 245 9.70 -10.33 4.98
N ILE A 246 9.90 -10.67 6.27
CA ILE A 246 11.22 -10.94 6.85
C ILE A 246 11.77 -12.27 6.34
N ASP A 247 10.94 -13.31 6.40
CA ASP A 247 11.36 -14.69 6.10
C ASP A 247 11.28 -15.02 4.60
N TRP A 248 10.71 -14.13 3.79
CA TRP A 248 10.57 -14.35 2.36
C TRP A 248 11.95 -14.53 1.70
N PRO A 249 12.18 -15.62 0.94
CA PRO A 249 13.49 -15.94 0.38
C PRO A 249 13.76 -15.11 -0.88
N TRP A 250 13.94 -13.79 -0.73
CA TRP A 250 14.29 -12.89 -1.83
C TRP A 250 15.56 -13.39 -2.56
N PRO A 251 15.59 -13.42 -3.91
CA PRO A 251 14.67 -12.76 -4.84
C PRO A 251 13.53 -13.65 -5.37
N THR A 252 13.06 -14.65 -4.63
CA THR A 252 11.91 -15.47 -5.06
C THR A 252 10.69 -14.58 -5.37
N PRO A 253 10.03 -14.72 -6.54
CA PRO A 253 8.96 -13.83 -6.95
C PRO A 253 7.69 -13.99 -6.12
N VAL A 254 7.06 -12.87 -5.79
CA VAL A 254 5.73 -12.84 -5.21
C VAL A 254 4.70 -13.05 -6.32
N MET A 255 3.99 -14.17 -6.26
CA MET A 255 2.95 -14.55 -7.22
C MET A 255 1.61 -14.78 -6.52
N PHE A 256 0.52 -14.46 -7.22
CA PHE A 256 -0.86 -14.52 -6.71
C PHE A 256 -1.67 -15.67 -7.32
N THR A 257 -1.17 -16.24 -8.39
CA THR A 257 -1.75 -17.36 -9.16
C THR A 257 -0.76 -18.53 -9.15
N ASN A 258 -1.21 -19.72 -9.55
CA ASN A 258 -0.36 -20.91 -9.60
C ASN A 258 0.73 -20.80 -10.68
N SER A 259 0.46 -20.04 -11.74
CA SER A 259 1.39 -19.73 -12.82
C SER A 259 1.30 -18.24 -13.16
N ILE A 260 2.34 -17.69 -13.79
CA ILE A 260 2.34 -16.28 -14.21
C ILE A 260 1.35 -16.12 -15.37
N PRO A 261 0.35 -15.23 -15.26
CA PRO A 261 -0.66 -15.06 -16.30
C PRO A 261 -0.06 -14.60 -17.64
N GLY A 262 -0.36 -15.35 -18.69
CA GLY A 262 -0.20 -14.95 -20.08
C GLY A 262 -1.53 -14.47 -20.68
N GLY A 263 -1.48 -14.03 -21.94
CA GLY A 263 -2.69 -13.57 -22.63
C GLY A 263 -3.63 -14.72 -23.00
N ASN A 264 -4.93 -14.48 -22.91
CA ASN A 264 -5.99 -15.42 -23.28
C ASN A 264 -5.90 -16.75 -22.50
N GLY A 265 -5.62 -16.67 -21.19
CA GLY A 265 -5.56 -17.84 -20.31
C GLY A 265 -4.29 -18.69 -20.44
N THR A 266 -3.29 -18.23 -21.21
CA THR A 266 -1.98 -18.87 -21.27
C THR A 266 -1.15 -18.59 -20.01
N SER A 267 0.03 -19.19 -19.90
CA SER A 267 0.98 -18.92 -18.81
C SER A 267 2.36 -18.63 -19.38
N ILE A 268 3.10 -17.76 -18.70
CA ILE A 268 4.44 -17.32 -19.10
C ILE A 268 5.47 -17.91 -18.13
N SER A 269 6.62 -18.39 -18.62
CA SER A 269 7.71 -18.77 -17.73
C SER A 269 8.36 -17.53 -17.12
N TYR A 270 8.74 -17.58 -15.84
CA TYR A 270 9.47 -16.48 -15.21
C TYR A 270 10.77 -16.12 -15.97
N SER A 271 11.42 -17.11 -16.60
CA SER A 271 12.64 -16.89 -17.39
C SER A 271 12.42 -16.02 -18.64
N GLU A 272 11.19 -15.92 -19.14
CA GLU A 272 10.83 -15.09 -20.30
C GLU A 272 10.62 -13.61 -19.92
N LEU A 273 10.47 -13.31 -18.63
CA LEU A 273 10.21 -11.97 -18.13
C LEU A 273 11.49 -11.15 -17.99
N THR A 274 12.00 -10.64 -19.11
CA THR A 274 13.22 -9.82 -19.15
C THR A 274 13.19 -8.61 -18.21
N LEU A 275 12.00 -8.03 -17.94
CA LEU A 275 11.80 -6.94 -16.98
C LEU A 275 12.10 -7.31 -15.51
N PHE A 276 12.24 -8.60 -15.22
CA PHE A 276 12.52 -9.15 -13.90
C PHE A 276 13.97 -9.60 -13.77
N ASN A 277 14.77 -9.51 -14.84
CA ASN A 277 16.20 -9.81 -14.79
C ASN A 277 16.86 -8.93 -13.73
N ASN A 278 17.60 -9.55 -12.81
CA ASN A 278 18.28 -8.91 -11.69
C ASN A 278 17.35 -8.24 -10.65
N ALA A 279 16.03 -8.42 -10.72
CA ALA A 279 15.12 -7.90 -9.72
C ALA A 279 15.43 -8.54 -8.34
N VAL A 280 15.65 -7.71 -7.33
CA VAL A 280 15.98 -8.18 -5.98
C VAL A 280 14.74 -8.42 -5.12
N MET A 281 13.62 -7.78 -5.47
CA MET A 281 12.33 -7.90 -4.79
C MET A 281 11.21 -8.01 -5.84
N PRO A 282 11.16 -9.08 -6.65
CA PRO A 282 10.19 -9.19 -7.72
C PRO A 282 8.76 -9.39 -7.18
N ILE A 283 7.86 -8.46 -7.52
CA ILE A 283 6.42 -8.54 -7.22
C ILE A 283 5.67 -8.55 -8.54
N VAL A 284 5.16 -9.71 -8.95
CA VAL A 284 4.48 -9.90 -10.24
C VAL A 284 3.03 -9.45 -10.11
N THR A 285 2.57 -8.51 -10.93
CA THR A 285 1.14 -8.15 -10.95
C THR A 285 0.28 -9.36 -11.36
N PRO A 286 -0.95 -9.49 -10.82
CA PRO A 286 -1.75 -10.70 -10.98
C PRO A 286 -2.51 -10.82 -12.32
N CYS A 287 -2.37 -9.86 -13.23
CA CYS A 287 -3.16 -9.80 -14.46
C CYS A 287 -2.23 -9.64 -15.67
N TYR A 288 -2.56 -10.29 -16.78
CA TYR A 288 -1.89 -10.06 -18.05
C TYR A 288 -2.23 -8.65 -18.60
N PRO A 289 -1.26 -7.94 -19.23
CA PRO A 289 0.17 -8.23 -19.21
C PRO A 289 0.79 -7.93 -17.85
N VAL A 290 1.63 -8.85 -17.35
CA VAL A 290 2.24 -8.72 -16.03
C VAL A 290 3.34 -7.66 -16.00
N SER A 291 3.50 -7.00 -14.85
CA SER A 291 4.57 -6.03 -14.60
C SER A 291 5.22 -6.29 -13.23
N ASN A 292 6.43 -5.76 -13.03
CA ASN A 292 7.09 -5.79 -11.72
C ASN A 292 6.68 -4.55 -10.91
N ALA A 293 5.85 -4.74 -9.88
CA ALA A 293 5.36 -3.64 -9.05
C ALA A 293 6.50 -2.92 -8.29
N ALA A 294 7.60 -3.62 -8.01
CA ALA A 294 8.77 -3.17 -7.25
C ALA A 294 10.04 -3.01 -8.10
N ASN A 295 9.89 -2.63 -9.38
CA ASN A 295 11.00 -2.54 -10.34
C ASN A 295 12.13 -1.55 -10.02
N TYR A 296 11.93 -0.62 -9.07
CA TYR A 296 12.98 0.32 -8.63
C TYR A 296 13.75 -0.16 -7.39
N VAL A 297 13.32 -1.25 -6.76
CA VAL A 297 13.95 -1.73 -5.52
C VAL A 297 15.38 -2.19 -5.80
N THR A 298 16.29 -1.75 -4.94
CA THR A 298 17.73 -2.07 -5.00
C THR A 298 18.10 -2.97 -3.83
N LYS A 299 19.31 -3.56 -3.85
CA LYS A 299 19.82 -4.36 -2.72
C LYS A 299 19.83 -3.56 -1.41
N SER A 300 20.18 -2.27 -1.48
CA SER A 300 20.24 -1.38 -0.31
C SER A 300 18.86 -1.07 0.25
N THR A 301 17.91 -0.69 -0.61
CA THR A 301 16.54 -0.36 -0.17
C THR A 301 15.79 -1.59 0.32
N LEU A 302 16.01 -2.77 -0.28
CA LEU A 302 15.53 -4.05 0.25
C LEU A 302 16.07 -4.33 1.66
N LYS A 303 17.38 -4.15 1.88
CA LYS A 303 18.00 -4.33 3.20
C LYS A 303 17.40 -3.38 4.25
N ILE A 304 17.09 -2.14 3.88
CA ILE A 304 16.40 -1.17 4.76
C ILE A 304 14.98 -1.63 5.07
N MET A 305 14.21 -2.05 4.07
CA MET A 305 12.84 -2.56 4.29
C MET A 305 12.83 -3.80 5.20
N ILE A 306 13.76 -4.75 5.01
CA ILE A 306 13.89 -5.92 5.88
C ILE A 306 14.18 -5.51 7.33
N LYS A 307 15.08 -4.55 7.56
CA LYS A 307 15.36 -4.02 8.90
C LYS A 307 14.12 -3.39 9.53
N GLU A 308 13.33 -2.64 8.76
CA GLU A 308 12.09 -2.03 9.26
C GLU A 308 11.00 -3.08 9.56
N PHE A 309 10.89 -4.15 8.76
CA PHE A 309 10.01 -5.27 9.10
C PHE A 309 10.46 -5.95 10.41
N GLN A 310 11.75 -6.25 10.55
CA GLN A 310 12.34 -6.84 11.76
C GLN A 310 12.07 -5.96 12.98
N ARG A 311 12.22 -4.63 12.84
CA ARG A 311 11.94 -3.67 13.90
C ARG A 311 10.54 -3.89 14.48
N VAL A 312 9.51 -3.98 13.63
CA VAL A 312 8.13 -4.20 14.10
C VAL A 312 7.98 -5.52 14.85
N THR A 313 8.56 -6.61 14.33
CA THR A 313 8.50 -7.91 15.03
C THR A 313 9.24 -7.91 16.36
N LEU A 314 10.34 -7.17 16.49
CA LEU A 314 11.08 -7.04 17.74
C LEU A 314 10.25 -6.29 18.80
N TYR A 315 9.57 -5.19 18.43
CA TYR A 315 8.63 -4.52 19.33
C TYR A 315 7.49 -5.43 19.77
N ALA A 316 6.93 -6.22 18.84
CA ALA A 316 5.86 -7.17 19.15
C ALA A 316 6.32 -8.27 20.12
N LEU A 317 7.55 -8.77 19.95
CA LEU A 317 8.16 -9.77 20.82
C LEU A 317 8.55 -9.20 22.19
N GLN A 318 9.08 -7.98 22.25
CA GLN A 318 9.49 -7.32 23.51
C GLN A 318 8.30 -7.08 24.44
N GLN A 319 7.15 -6.68 23.90
CA GLN A 319 5.91 -6.52 24.67
C GLN A 319 5.40 -7.86 25.22
N LEU A 320 5.42 -8.92 24.41
CA LEU A 320 5.05 -10.27 24.85
C LEU A 320 6.01 -10.81 25.92
N GLN A 321 7.31 -10.55 25.77
CA GLN A 321 8.32 -10.93 26.76
C GLN A 321 8.11 -10.21 28.10
N GLN A 322 7.77 -8.92 28.10
CA GLN A 322 7.44 -8.18 29.32
C GLN A 322 6.21 -8.73 30.02
N GLN A 323 5.13 -8.97 29.27
CA GLN A 323 3.91 -9.54 29.86
C GLN A 323 4.18 -10.93 30.45
N ALA A 324 4.95 -11.77 29.75
CA ALA A 324 5.36 -13.07 30.27
C ALA A 324 6.27 -12.95 31.51
N LEU A 325 7.15 -11.96 31.57
CA LEU A 325 7.99 -11.68 32.73
C LEU A 325 7.14 -11.26 33.94
N VAL A 326 6.19 -10.33 33.75
CA VAL A 326 5.25 -9.89 34.79
C VAL A 326 4.48 -11.08 35.33
N MET A 327 3.88 -11.91 34.46
CA MET A 327 3.16 -13.11 34.88
C MET A 327 4.03 -14.11 35.63
N LYS A 328 5.31 -14.27 35.25
CA LYS A 328 6.27 -15.12 35.99
C LYS A 328 6.64 -14.56 37.36
N PHE A 329 6.73 -13.24 37.50
CA PHE A 329 7.01 -12.63 38.80
C PHE A 329 5.78 -12.64 39.71
N GLU A 330 4.57 -12.54 39.15
CA GLU A 330 3.31 -12.63 39.93
C GLU A 330 3.12 -14.00 40.58
N THR A 331 3.67 -15.08 40.01
CA THR A 331 3.63 -16.41 40.62
C THR A 331 4.66 -16.60 41.74
N CYS A 332 5.59 -15.65 41.94
CA CYS A 332 6.61 -15.72 42.97
C CYS A 332 6.07 -15.28 44.34
N HIS A 333 6.11 -16.17 45.34
CA HIS A 333 5.56 -15.90 46.68
C HIS A 333 6.28 -14.78 47.45
N ALA A 334 7.49 -14.41 47.04
CA ALA A 334 8.23 -13.30 47.62
C ALA A 334 7.77 -11.93 47.09
N VAL A 335 7.00 -11.90 46.01
CA VAL A 335 6.60 -10.66 45.33
C VAL A 335 5.19 -10.26 45.79
N LYS A 336 5.08 -9.06 46.37
CA LYS A 336 3.81 -8.47 46.83
C LYS A 336 3.05 -7.82 45.70
N GLN A 337 3.75 -7.06 44.87
CA GLN A 337 3.18 -6.27 43.79
C GLN A 337 4.21 -6.05 42.68
N ILE A 338 3.73 -6.05 41.43
CA ILE A 338 4.53 -5.73 40.26
C ILE A 338 3.86 -4.59 39.51
N GLN A 339 4.65 -3.65 39.03
CA GLN A 339 4.20 -2.57 38.18
C GLN A 339 5.12 -2.44 36.97
N ALA A 340 4.68 -2.98 35.83
CA ALA A 340 5.34 -2.69 34.56
C ALA A 340 5.02 -1.25 34.14
N MET A 341 6.05 -0.47 33.83
CA MET A 341 5.87 0.86 33.28
C MET A 341 5.38 0.76 31.83
N VAL A 342 4.33 1.53 31.50
CA VAL A 342 3.65 1.47 30.20
C VAL A 342 4.53 2.05 29.08
N ASN A 343 5.26 3.12 29.38
CA ASN A 343 6.09 3.81 28.40
C ASN A 343 7.56 3.43 28.58
N PRO A 344 8.21 2.86 27.54
CA PRO A 344 9.64 2.63 27.59
C PRO A 344 10.43 3.93 27.50
N THR A 345 11.62 3.92 28.07
CA THR A 345 12.61 4.97 27.85
C THR A 345 13.43 4.62 26.62
N ILE A 346 13.32 5.45 25.57
CA ILE A 346 14.08 5.28 24.33
C ILE A 346 15.35 6.13 24.41
N VAL A 347 16.48 5.50 24.18
CA VAL A 347 17.79 6.13 24.21
C VAL A 347 18.46 5.91 22.86
N ILE A 348 18.73 6.99 22.15
CA ILE A 348 19.48 6.96 20.89
C ILE A 348 20.96 7.09 21.22
N ARG A 349 21.77 6.21 20.64
CA ARG A 349 23.23 6.23 20.77
C ARG A 349 23.87 6.12 19.39
N HIS A 350 24.95 6.88 19.20
CA HIS A 350 25.81 6.73 18.04
C HIS A 350 26.88 5.68 18.35
N TYR A 351 27.25 4.89 17.34
CA TYR A 351 28.39 3.97 17.42
C TYR A 351 29.27 4.14 16.19
N ARG A 352 30.54 3.74 16.31
CA ARG A 352 31.55 3.89 15.24
C ARG A 352 31.97 2.56 14.63
N SER A 353 31.78 1.45 15.34
CA SER A 353 32.13 0.09 14.87
C SER A 353 31.11 -0.96 15.31
N GLU A 354 31.17 -2.16 14.72
CA GLU A 354 30.27 -3.25 15.10
C GLU A 354 30.48 -3.74 16.53
N GLN A 355 31.70 -3.66 17.05
CA GLN A 355 32.00 -4.02 18.45
C GLN A 355 31.40 -3.01 19.42
N GLU A 356 31.49 -1.70 19.12
CA GLU A 356 30.82 -0.66 19.91
C GLU A 356 29.31 -0.87 19.91
N ARG A 357 28.72 -1.19 18.75
CA ARG A 357 27.31 -1.53 18.63
C ARG A 357 26.93 -2.74 19.50
N ALA A 358 27.70 -3.82 19.45
CA ALA A 358 27.44 -5.03 20.23
C ALA A 358 27.56 -4.78 21.74
N ALA A 359 28.54 -4.00 22.17
CA ALA A 359 28.70 -3.60 23.56
C ALA A 359 27.49 -2.79 24.06
N LEU A 360 27.04 -1.79 23.29
CA LEU A 360 25.83 -1.02 23.58
C LEU A 360 24.57 -1.91 23.64
N GLN A 361 24.45 -2.91 22.77
CA GLN A 361 23.34 -3.88 22.80
C GLN A 361 23.32 -4.74 24.07
N ASN A 362 24.49 -5.02 24.64
CA ASN A 362 24.64 -5.81 25.87
C ASN A 362 24.55 -4.95 27.14
N GLY A 363 24.15 -3.68 27.02
CA GLY A 363 23.97 -2.78 28.17
C GLY A 363 25.28 -2.21 28.74
N VAL A 364 26.39 -2.33 28.02
CA VAL A 364 27.66 -1.71 28.42
C VAL A 364 27.51 -0.18 28.36
N PRO A 365 28.00 0.58 29.37
CA PRO A 365 27.95 2.03 29.36
C PRO A 365 28.60 2.63 28.10
N PRO A 366 28.07 3.73 27.54
CA PRO A 366 28.56 4.29 26.28
C PRO A 366 30.05 4.60 26.28
N GLU A 367 30.58 5.14 27.39
CA GLU A 367 32.00 5.44 27.57
C GLU A 367 32.87 4.19 27.33
N VAL A 368 32.47 3.06 27.93
CA VAL A 368 33.19 1.78 27.87
C VAL A 368 33.01 1.10 26.53
N ALA A 369 31.80 1.15 25.97
CA ALA A 369 31.52 0.60 24.64
C ALA A 369 32.33 1.30 23.55
N LYS A 370 32.56 2.61 23.71
CA LYS A 370 33.37 3.43 22.82
C LYS A 370 34.82 2.96 22.80
N ASP A 371 35.39 2.63 23.96
CA ASP A 371 36.76 2.11 24.07
C ASP A 371 36.91 0.71 23.42
N MET A 372 35.91 -0.16 23.59
CA MET A 372 35.88 -1.48 22.94
C MET A 372 35.82 -1.39 21.41
N GLY A 373 35.24 -0.30 20.88
CA GLY A 373 35.10 -0.07 19.46
C GLY A 373 36.35 0.42 18.73
N LEU A 374 37.40 0.83 19.46
CA LEU A 374 38.62 1.41 18.89
C LEU A 374 39.45 0.43 18.03
N MET A 375 39.29 -0.87 18.28
CA MET A 375 39.99 -1.95 17.58
C MET A 375 39.21 -2.49 16.36
N GLY A 376 38.03 -1.95 16.07
CA GLY A 376 37.12 -2.43 15.05
C GLY A 376 37.17 -1.69 13.73
N GLY A 377 36.74 -2.35 12.65
CA GLY A 377 36.45 -1.68 11.39
C GLY A 377 35.36 -0.61 11.57
N LEU A 378 35.58 0.56 10.97
CA LEU A 378 34.62 1.67 10.98
C LEU A 378 33.32 1.25 10.27
N ASN A 379 32.23 1.26 11.03
CA ASN A 379 30.86 1.04 10.58
C ASN A 379 29.93 1.95 11.38
N PRO A 380 29.97 3.28 11.15
CA PRO A 380 29.24 4.22 11.97
C PRO A 380 27.73 4.12 11.76
N GLY A 381 26.96 4.33 12.83
CA GLY A 381 25.50 4.34 12.77
C GLY A 381 24.85 4.76 14.07
N THR A 382 23.53 4.63 14.10
CA THR A 382 22.69 4.88 15.28
C THR A 382 22.05 3.58 15.77
N ILE A 383 22.00 3.41 17.08
CA ILE A 383 21.25 2.36 17.75
C ILE A 383 20.19 3.00 18.65
N ASN A 384 18.96 2.49 18.54
CA ASN A 384 17.88 2.83 19.45
C ASN A 384 17.80 1.73 20.51
N ILE A 385 18.13 2.09 21.76
CA ILE A 385 18.01 1.21 22.91
C ILE A 385 16.71 1.54 23.61
N ILE A 386 15.95 0.51 23.98
CA ILE A 386 14.61 0.65 24.53
C ILE A 386 14.63 -0.01 25.90
N TYR A 387 14.58 0.81 26.94
CA TYR A 387 14.53 0.35 28.32
C TYR A 387 13.08 0.23 28.76
N HIS A 388 12.71 -0.94 29.24
CA HIS A 388 11.44 -1.18 29.91
C HIS A 388 11.70 -1.43 31.38
N PHE A 389 10.93 -0.77 32.23
CA PHE A 389 11.09 -0.84 33.67
C PHE A 389 9.94 -1.61 34.28
N ILE A 390 10.27 -2.50 35.21
CA ILE A 390 9.29 -3.23 36.03
C ILE A 390 9.65 -2.92 37.48
N GLY A 391 8.78 -2.17 38.15
CA GLY A 391 8.83 -2.01 39.60
C GLY A 391 8.38 -3.30 40.27
N ILE A 392 9.14 -3.77 41.25
CA ILE A 392 8.82 -4.97 42.02
C ILE A 392 8.81 -4.57 43.50
N GLN A 393 7.68 -4.77 44.17
CA GLN A 393 7.58 -4.71 45.62
C GLN A 393 7.61 -6.12 46.17
N LEU A 394 8.52 -6.39 47.10
CA LEU A 394 8.62 -7.67 47.79
C LEU A 394 7.71 -7.67 49.03
N ASN A 395 7.31 -8.85 49.46
CA ASN A 395 6.71 -9.03 50.78
C ASN A 395 7.77 -8.68 51.84
N GLU A 396 7.40 -7.87 52.84
CA GLU A 396 8.26 -7.65 53.99
C GLU A 396 8.37 -8.98 54.75
N SER A 397 9.61 -9.40 55.01
CA SER A 397 9.97 -10.64 55.69
C SER A 397 9.54 -10.68 57.15
#